data_AF-A0AAN6Y4U2-F1
#
_entry.id   AF-A0AAN6Y4U2-F1
#
_cell.length_a   1.000
_cell.length_b   1.000
_cell.length_c   1.000
_cell.angle_alpha   90.00
_cell.angle_beta   90.00
_cell.angle_gamma   90.00
#
_symmetry.space_group_name_H-M   'P 1'
#
loop_
_entity.id
_entity.type
_entity.pdbx_description
1 polymer ?
#
loop_
_entity_poly.entity_id
_entity_poly.type
_entity_poly.pdbx_seq_one_letter_code
_entity_poly.pdbx_strand_id
1 'polypeptide(L)'
;MYRYYSEAFICLIHLADVAIDPAAEDKRQVLEAVRQSRWLSRGWTLQELVAPFKREFYDTNWKRINIPGQEYQSELLGVMSEATGIPLPVLDMTKPHREYCVAQRMSWASKRQTTREEDMAYCLMGLFDVNMPVIYGEGGTKAFKRLQSEIMQSSFDQTLFAWRGKYNDSGLLANSPSDFADTPSLSLWRPRYLAPYHMTNVGLSLQVLDVTEDADPDRMRELAAMGLMPPIEDARILLAVIQCNIHINGEEDEPGGLGICLEMVDASFRSISGTPVWGYRRIWCDHFSTVPAKFLSEAPFKDVLVLEDTHDQLLRSVTGKSTIRLQGYHTRMT
;
A
#
# COMPACT_ATOMS: atom_id res chain seq x y z
N MET A 1 14.32 16.53 0.98
CA MET A 1 14.24 16.56 2.46
C MET A 1 14.84 15.31 3.09
N TYR A 2 14.39 14.12 2.73
CA TYR A 2 14.88 12.84 3.28
C TYR A 2 16.40 12.73 3.41
N ARG A 3 17.15 13.08 2.35
CA ARG A 3 18.61 13.05 2.34
C ARG A 3 19.25 13.87 3.48
N TYR A 4 18.70 15.03 3.81
CA TYR A 4 19.20 15.85 4.93
C TYR A 4 19.07 15.12 6.26
N TYR A 5 17.97 14.38 6.46
CA TYR A 5 17.76 13.59 7.67
C TYR A 5 18.65 12.34 7.69
N SER A 6 18.81 11.64 6.56
CA SER A 6 19.64 10.44 6.49
C SER A 6 21.13 10.72 6.63
N GLU A 7 21.60 11.88 6.15
CA GLU A 7 23.01 12.29 6.25
C GLU A 7 23.31 13.08 7.54
N ALA A 8 22.29 13.42 8.33
CA ALA A 8 22.50 14.12 9.60
C ALA A 8 23.16 13.19 10.63
N PHE A 9 24.13 13.73 11.36
CA PHE A 9 24.70 13.06 12.53
C PHE A 9 23.66 12.81 13.62
N ILE A 10 22.71 13.75 13.77
CA ILE A 10 21.62 13.66 14.73
C ILE A 10 20.40 14.45 14.24
N CYS A 11 19.21 13.91 14.46
CA CYS A 11 17.94 14.61 14.26
C CYS A 11 17.33 14.97 15.62
N LEU A 12 17.21 16.27 15.90
CA LEU A 12 16.55 16.78 17.10
C LEU A 12 15.06 16.95 16.79
N ILE A 13 14.21 16.26 17.54
CA ILE A 13 12.76 16.22 17.33
C ILE A 13 12.07 16.91 18.49
N HIS A 14 11.40 18.03 18.22
CA HIS A 14 10.66 18.80 19.21
C HIS A 14 9.17 18.44 19.17
N LEU A 15 8.67 17.82 20.23
CA LEU A 15 7.28 17.42 20.42
C LEU A 15 6.53 18.55 21.13
N ALA A 16 6.03 19.51 20.36
CA ALA A 16 5.43 20.75 20.87
C ALA A 16 4.13 20.57 21.70
N ASP A 17 3.57 19.37 21.74
CA ASP A 17 2.37 19.01 22.50
C ASP A 17 2.63 17.96 23.60
N VAL A 18 3.90 17.65 23.85
CA VAL A 18 4.32 16.80 24.96
C VAL A 18 4.85 17.71 26.06
N ALA A 19 4.18 17.73 27.20
CA ALA A 19 4.64 18.41 28.40
C ALA A 19 5.06 17.38 29.43
N ILE A 20 6.33 17.40 29.84
CA ILE A 20 6.84 16.51 30.88
C ILE A 20 6.91 17.32 32.17
N ASP A 21 6.14 16.89 33.17
CA ASP A 21 6.29 17.43 34.53
C ASP A 21 7.68 17.02 35.06
N PRO A 22 8.53 17.96 35.47
CA PRO A 22 9.82 17.64 36.08
C PRO A 22 9.73 16.74 37.31
N ALA A 23 8.58 16.73 38.01
CA ALA A 23 8.29 15.87 39.15
C ALA A 23 7.65 14.53 38.77
N ALA A 24 7.25 14.33 37.51
CA ALA A 24 6.72 13.05 37.05
C ALA A 24 7.86 12.03 36.95
N GLU A 25 8.00 11.21 37.99
CA GLU A 25 8.75 9.96 37.95
C GLU A 25 7.99 8.86 37.17
N ASP A 26 6.73 9.13 36.79
CA ASP A 26 5.89 8.17 36.08
C ASP A 26 6.20 8.14 34.57
N LYS A 27 7.15 7.27 34.24
CA LYS A 27 7.45 6.78 32.91
C LYS A 27 6.23 6.52 32.02
N ARG A 28 5.15 5.95 32.56
CA ARG A 28 3.95 5.62 31.77
C ARG A 28 3.26 6.86 31.24
N GLN A 29 3.21 7.93 32.05
CA GLN A 29 2.62 9.20 31.66
C GLN A 29 3.39 9.85 30.49
N VAL A 30 4.73 9.81 30.54
CA VAL A 30 5.58 10.34 29.46
C VAL A 30 5.38 9.56 28.17
N LEU A 31 5.40 8.22 28.25
CA LEU A 31 5.18 7.35 27.10
C LEU A 31 3.80 7.58 26.48
N GLU A 32 2.75 7.75 27.29
CA GLU A 32 1.40 8.02 26.80
C GLU A 32 1.30 9.41 26.14
N ALA A 33 1.95 10.44 26.70
CA ALA A 33 2.00 11.76 26.07
C ALA A 33 2.68 11.71 24.70
N VAL A 34 3.78 10.95 24.57
CA VAL A 34 4.45 10.73 23.27
C VAL A 34 3.54 9.98 22.30
N ARG A 35 2.86 8.92 22.76
CA ARG A 35 1.90 8.13 21.94
C ARG A 35 0.83 9.02 21.31
N GLN A 36 0.38 10.05 22.04
CA GLN A 36 -0.68 10.96 21.62
C GLN A 36 -0.17 12.20 20.87
N SER A 37 1.15 12.38 20.71
CA SER A 37 1.70 13.56 20.06
C SER A 37 1.24 13.65 18.60
N ARG A 38 0.78 14.84 18.20
CA ARG A 38 0.41 15.14 16.81
C ARG A 38 1.60 15.04 15.86
N TRP A 39 2.83 15.07 16.37
CA TRP A 39 4.02 14.87 15.53
C TRP A 39 3.98 13.50 14.83
N LEU A 40 3.45 12.45 15.48
CA LEU A 40 3.38 11.10 14.89
C LEU A 40 2.37 10.99 13.73
N SER A 41 1.40 11.91 13.65
CA SER A 41 0.36 11.91 12.62
C SER A 41 0.62 12.92 11.49
N ARG A 42 1.69 13.71 11.51
CA ARG A 42 2.00 14.65 10.42
C ARG A 42 2.71 13.92 9.26
N GLY A 43 2.40 14.27 8.01
CA GLY A 43 3.02 13.60 6.84
C GLY A 43 4.55 13.74 6.80
N TRP A 44 5.04 14.98 6.85
CA TRP A 44 6.47 15.29 6.71
C TRP A 44 7.37 14.71 7.81
N THR A 45 6.83 14.48 9.01
CA THR A 45 7.59 13.94 10.14
C THR A 45 7.90 12.45 10.00
N LEU A 46 7.31 11.76 9.02
CA LEU A 46 7.67 10.36 8.72
C LEU A 46 9.17 10.25 8.40
N GLN A 47 9.68 11.18 7.59
CA GLN A 47 11.08 11.18 7.18
C GLN A 47 12.01 11.49 8.37
N GLU A 48 11.60 12.39 9.26
CA GLU A 48 12.31 12.69 10.51
C GLU A 48 12.43 11.44 11.40
N LEU A 49 11.43 10.55 11.37
CA LEU A 49 11.43 9.33 12.16
C LEU A 49 12.29 8.22 11.54
N VAL A 50 12.14 7.94 10.25
CA VAL A 50 12.73 6.74 9.61
C VAL A 50 14.08 6.95 8.94
N ALA A 51 14.43 8.19 8.59
CA ALA A 51 15.66 8.46 7.83
C ALA A 51 16.92 8.59 8.68
N PRO A 52 16.93 9.31 9.83
CA PRO A 52 18.15 9.53 10.61
C PRO A 52 18.69 8.26 11.26
N PHE A 53 20.02 8.22 11.45
CA PHE A 53 20.64 7.18 12.27
C PHE A 53 20.41 7.40 13.78
N LYS A 54 20.48 8.66 14.22
CA LYS A 54 20.28 9.04 15.63
C LYS A 54 19.18 10.09 15.77
N ARG A 55 18.26 9.86 16.71
CA ARG A 55 17.14 10.75 17.07
C ARG A 55 17.25 11.16 18.53
N GLU A 56 16.99 12.42 18.84
CA GLU A 56 16.79 12.89 20.22
C GLU A 56 15.48 13.67 20.32
N PHE A 57 14.64 13.29 21.27
CA PHE A 57 13.31 13.86 21.46
C PHE A 57 13.32 14.89 22.58
N TYR A 58 12.62 16.00 22.34
CA TYR A 58 12.51 17.14 23.24
C TYR A 58 11.03 17.47 23.46
N ASP A 59 10.68 17.82 24.69
CA ASP A 59 9.33 18.24 25.06
C ASP A 59 9.05 19.70 24.64
N THR A 60 7.86 20.21 24.95
CA THR A 60 7.42 21.59 24.65
C THR A 60 8.32 22.69 25.23
N ASN A 61 9.17 22.38 26.21
CA ASN A 61 10.09 23.32 26.86
C ASN A 61 11.54 23.12 26.41
N TRP A 62 11.77 22.38 25.31
CA TRP A 62 13.10 21.97 24.86
C TRP A 62 13.88 21.18 25.91
N LYS A 63 13.19 20.51 26.83
CA LYS A 63 13.82 19.56 27.75
C LYS A 63 13.88 18.21 27.05
N ARG A 64 15.06 17.59 27.05
CA ARG A 64 15.24 16.26 26.48
C ARG A 64 14.32 15.28 27.21
N ILE A 65 13.49 14.56 26.45
CA ILE A 65 12.63 13.51 26.95
C ILE A 65 13.53 12.35 27.34
N ASN A 66 13.79 12.16 28.63
CA ASN A 66 14.52 11.02 29.16
C ASN A 66 13.62 10.33 30.18
N ILE A 67 13.52 9.01 30.10
CA ILE A 67 12.75 8.21 31.03
C ILE A 67 13.73 7.35 31.85
N PRO A 68 13.60 7.23 33.18
CA PRO A 68 14.51 6.42 33.98
C PRO A 68 14.52 4.93 33.55
N GLY A 69 15.71 4.34 33.39
CA GLY A 69 15.89 2.92 33.07
C GLY A 69 16.99 2.66 32.03
N GLN A 70 17.48 1.42 31.95
CA GLN A 70 18.51 1.01 30.98
C GLN A 70 17.96 0.87 29.54
N GLU A 71 16.64 0.76 29.39
CA GLU A 71 15.93 0.46 28.14
C GLU A 71 15.11 1.65 27.59
N TYR A 72 15.43 2.88 28.00
CA TYR A 72 14.67 4.08 27.60
C TYR A 72 14.42 4.17 26.08
N GLN A 73 15.45 3.93 25.28
CA GLN A 73 15.36 4.10 23.84
C GLN A 73 14.49 3.02 23.19
N SER A 74 14.57 1.77 23.66
CA SER A 74 13.74 0.69 23.13
C SER A 74 12.26 0.90 23.45
N GLU A 75 11.93 1.42 24.63
CA GLU A 75 10.52 1.66 25.02
C GLU A 75 9.89 2.84 24.28
N LEU A 76 10.65 3.94 24.13
CA LEU A 76 10.18 5.08 23.36
C LEU A 76 9.94 4.70 21.90
N LEU A 77 10.88 3.95 21.29
CA LEU A 77 10.73 3.43 19.93
C LEU A 77 9.61 2.38 19.84
N GLY A 78 9.38 1.59 20.89
CA GLY A 78 8.26 0.66 20.99
C GLY A 78 6.91 1.37 20.93
N VAL A 79 6.73 2.45 21.71
CA VAL A 79 5.51 3.27 21.65
C VAL A 79 5.33 3.93 20.27
N MET A 80 6.41 4.43 19.67
CA MET A 80 6.35 4.99 18.32
C MET A 80 6.01 3.94 17.26
N SER A 81 6.57 2.73 17.38
CA SER A 81 6.26 1.58 16.53
C SER A 81 4.77 1.26 16.60
N GLU A 82 4.21 1.14 17.81
CA GLU A 82 2.77 0.90 18.01
C GLU A 82 1.90 2.02 17.43
N ALA A 83 2.24 3.28 17.71
CA ALA A 83 1.43 4.43 17.31
C ALA A 83 1.45 4.66 15.78
N THR A 84 2.56 4.36 15.12
CA THR A 84 2.75 4.64 13.68
C THR A 84 2.56 3.41 12.78
N GLY A 85 2.63 2.21 13.34
CA GLY A 85 2.68 0.96 12.57
C GLY A 85 4.03 0.70 11.88
N ILE A 86 5.06 1.52 12.15
CA ILE A 86 6.41 1.33 11.62
C ILE A 86 7.11 0.25 12.44
N PRO A 87 7.63 -0.83 11.84
CA PRO A 87 8.29 -1.90 12.57
C PRO A 87 9.47 -1.41 13.42
N LEU A 88 9.59 -1.92 14.64
CA LEU A 88 10.71 -1.61 15.54
C LEU A 88 12.09 -1.78 14.86
N PRO A 89 12.35 -2.82 14.03
CA PRO A 89 13.61 -2.96 13.31
C PRO A 89 13.96 -1.78 12.38
N VAL A 90 12.96 -1.04 11.89
CA VAL A 90 13.17 0.18 11.11
C VAL A 90 13.55 1.34 12.03
N LEU A 91 12.91 1.42 13.19
CA LEU A 91 13.10 2.52 14.16
C LEU A 91 14.37 2.38 15.00
N ASP A 92 14.85 1.16 15.25
CA ASP A 92 16.12 0.89 15.94
C ASP A 92 17.32 0.74 14.99
N MET A 93 17.08 0.87 13.68
CA MET A 93 18.07 0.78 12.60
C MET A 93 18.69 -0.60 12.40
N THR A 94 18.12 -1.67 12.97
CA THR A 94 18.60 -3.05 12.74
C THR A 94 18.24 -3.57 11.35
N LYS A 95 17.19 -3.01 10.73
CA LYS A 95 16.78 -3.34 9.36
C LYS A 95 16.42 -2.06 8.58
N PRO A 96 17.00 -1.83 7.38
CA PRO A 96 16.70 -0.65 6.60
C PRO A 96 15.28 -0.72 6.00
N HIS A 97 14.60 0.42 5.94
CA HIS A 97 13.24 0.53 5.41
C HIS A 97 13.07 -0.05 3.99
N ARG A 98 14.11 0.01 3.15
CA ARG A 98 14.10 -0.51 1.77
C ARG A 98 13.93 -2.04 1.67
N GLU A 99 14.13 -2.76 2.78
CA GLU A 99 13.86 -4.21 2.84
C GLU A 99 12.39 -4.53 3.13
N TYR A 100 11.55 -3.51 3.31
CA TYR A 100 10.10 -3.64 3.40
C TYR A 100 9.47 -3.31 2.04
N CYS A 101 8.44 -4.07 1.70
CA CYS A 101 7.75 -3.89 0.42
C CYS A 101 7.05 -2.53 0.33
N VAL A 102 6.69 -2.12 -0.88
CA VAL A 102 6.04 -0.84 -1.16
C VAL A 102 4.76 -0.68 -0.35
N ALA A 103 3.89 -1.70 -0.27
CA ALA A 103 2.66 -1.61 0.50
C ALA A 103 2.90 -1.35 2.00
N GLN A 104 3.89 -2.02 2.59
CA GLN A 104 4.27 -1.81 3.99
C GLN A 104 4.78 -0.38 4.21
N ARG A 105 5.65 0.12 3.33
CA ARG A 105 6.13 1.51 3.43
C ARG A 105 5.00 2.52 3.23
N MET A 106 4.05 2.25 2.33
CA MET A 106 2.86 3.09 2.16
C MET A 106 1.96 3.09 3.41
N SER A 107 1.83 1.95 4.10
CA SER A 107 0.99 1.84 5.29
C SER A 107 1.49 2.71 6.45
N TRP A 108 2.79 3.01 6.52
CA TRP A 108 3.38 3.93 7.51
C TRP A 108 2.89 5.38 7.37
N ALA A 109 2.32 5.72 6.22
CA ALA A 109 1.72 7.02 5.94
C ALA A 109 0.19 7.00 5.98
N SER A 110 -0.44 5.82 6.12
CA SER A 110 -1.90 5.65 5.99
C SER A 110 -2.74 6.46 6.98
N LYS A 111 -2.21 6.70 8.18
CA LYS A 111 -2.86 7.47 9.26
C LYS A 111 -2.35 8.91 9.37
N ARG A 112 -1.44 9.32 8.48
CA ARG A 112 -0.82 10.64 8.52
C ARG A 112 -1.69 11.68 7.80
N GLN A 113 -1.47 12.94 8.14
CA GLN A 113 -2.21 14.09 7.61
C GLN A 113 -1.27 15.20 7.18
N THR A 114 -1.66 15.93 6.14
CA THR A 114 -0.94 17.09 5.60
C THR A 114 -1.89 18.27 5.46
N THR A 115 -1.37 19.49 5.55
CA THR A 115 -2.18 20.71 5.39
C THR A 115 -2.61 20.90 3.94
N ARG A 116 -1.70 20.62 3.00
CA ARG A 116 -2.02 20.54 1.57
C ARG A 116 -2.18 19.08 1.20
N GLU A 117 -3.20 18.76 0.44
CA GLU A 117 -3.50 17.37 0.08
C GLU A 117 -2.38 16.75 -0.77
N GLU A 118 -1.72 17.52 -1.63
CA GLU A 118 -0.62 17.03 -2.48
C GLU A 118 0.65 16.73 -1.69
N ASP A 119 0.84 17.40 -0.55
CA ASP A 119 1.97 17.13 0.33
C ASP A 119 1.95 15.69 0.85
N MET A 120 0.80 15.01 0.84
CA MET A 120 0.71 13.58 1.19
C MET A 120 1.54 12.71 0.24
N ALA A 121 1.62 13.09 -1.04
CA ALA A 121 2.48 12.42 -2.00
C ALA A 121 3.92 12.93 -1.89
N TYR A 122 4.11 14.25 -1.78
CA TYR A 122 5.44 14.84 -1.77
C TYR A 122 6.26 14.47 -0.54
N CYS A 123 5.62 14.28 0.62
CA CYS A 123 6.29 13.83 1.83
C CYS A 123 6.73 12.36 1.78
N LEU A 124 6.40 11.60 0.72
CA LEU A 124 6.81 10.20 0.56
C LEU A 124 7.89 10.00 -0.49
N MET A 125 8.18 11.01 -1.33
CA MET A 125 9.19 10.91 -2.40
C MET A 125 10.53 10.34 -1.90
N GLY A 126 11.03 10.83 -0.77
CA GLY A 126 12.31 10.36 -0.24
C GLY A 126 12.26 8.98 0.43
N LEU A 127 11.10 8.53 0.93
CA LEU A 127 10.94 7.18 1.47
C LEU A 127 11.01 6.11 0.36
N PHE A 128 10.63 6.50 -0.86
CA PHE A 128 10.65 5.65 -2.05
C PHE A 128 11.81 5.95 -3.00
N ASP A 129 12.69 6.90 -2.65
CA ASP A 129 13.81 7.34 -3.47
C ASP A 129 13.42 7.73 -4.90
N VAL A 130 12.32 8.48 -5.02
CA VAL A 130 11.81 9.01 -6.30
C VAL A 130 11.84 10.53 -6.31
N ASN A 131 11.86 11.11 -7.51
CA ASN A 131 11.85 12.55 -7.70
C ASN A 131 10.75 12.92 -8.69
N MET A 132 9.87 13.84 -8.31
CA MET A 132 8.88 14.42 -9.23
C MET A 132 8.63 15.90 -8.93
N PRO A 133 8.22 16.71 -9.93
CA PRO A 133 7.88 18.11 -9.72
C PRO A 133 6.73 18.31 -8.72
N VAL A 134 6.90 19.26 -7.79
CA VAL A 134 5.86 19.72 -6.86
C VAL A 134 4.92 20.68 -7.61
N ILE A 135 3.63 20.35 -7.69
CA ILE A 135 2.61 21.11 -8.42
C ILE A 135 1.40 21.31 -7.51
N TYR A 136 1.39 22.42 -6.77
CA TYR A 136 0.23 22.76 -5.95
C TYR A 136 -0.99 23.15 -6.80
N GLY A 137 -2.15 22.62 -6.43
CA GLY A 137 -3.40 22.75 -7.18
C GLY A 137 -3.67 21.60 -8.14
N GLU A 138 -2.80 20.59 -8.21
CA GLU A 138 -3.04 19.41 -9.08
C GLU A 138 -4.04 18.41 -8.49
N GLY A 139 -4.30 18.50 -7.18
CA GLY A 139 -5.17 17.57 -6.47
C GLY A 139 -4.39 16.46 -5.77
N GLY A 140 -4.77 16.12 -4.54
CA GLY A 140 -4.07 15.13 -3.70
C GLY A 140 -3.99 13.75 -4.35
N THR A 141 -5.11 13.25 -4.88
CA THR A 141 -5.17 11.98 -5.60
C THR A 141 -4.29 11.97 -6.85
N LYS A 142 -4.26 13.07 -7.61
CA LYS A 142 -3.43 13.16 -8.82
C LYS A 142 -1.94 13.17 -8.47
N ALA A 143 -1.55 13.94 -7.46
CA ALA A 143 -0.18 13.94 -6.93
C ALA A 143 0.22 12.53 -6.46
N PHE A 144 -0.68 11.81 -5.78
CA PHE A 144 -0.41 10.46 -5.30
C PHE A 144 -0.32 9.42 -6.43
N LYS A 145 -1.16 9.51 -7.47
CA LYS A 145 -1.01 8.66 -8.67
C LYS A 145 0.30 8.94 -9.43
N ARG A 146 0.79 10.19 -9.45
CA ARG A 146 2.12 10.52 -9.97
C ARG A 146 3.24 9.89 -9.15
N LEU A 147 3.16 9.96 -7.82
CA LEU A 147 4.13 9.27 -6.94
C LEU A 147 4.20 7.78 -7.26
N GLN A 148 3.05 7.10 -7.36
CA GLN A 148 3.00 5.69 -7.71
C GLN A 148 3.62 5.44 -9.11
N SER A 149 3.36 6.32 -10.08
CA SER A 149 3.96 6.22 -11.43
C SER A 149 5.49 6.33 -11.42
N GLU A 150 6.06 7.17 -10.54
CA GLU A 150 7.52 7.22 -10.36
C GLU A 150 8.07 5.95 -9.70
N ILE A 151 7.37 5.41 -8.70
CA ILE A 151 7.75 4.16 -8.03
C ILE A 151 7.75 3.01 -9.04
N MET A 152 6.75 2.94 -9.92
CA MET A 152 6.65 1.91 -10.95
C MET A 152 7.84 1.92 -11.93
N GLN A 153 8.45 3.08 -12.18
CA GLN A 153 9.56 3.20 -13.12
C GLN A 153 10.86 2.61 -12.57
N SER A 154 10.99 2.49 -11.25
CA SER A 154 12.22 2.08 -10.57
C SER A 154 12.08 0.82 -9.71
N SER A 155 10.87 0.24 -9.61
CA SER A 155 10.57 -0.91 -8.76
C SER A 155 9.81 -2.00 -9.51
N PHE A 156 10.16 -3.26 -9.26
CA PHE A 156 9.37 -4.43 -9.71
C PHE A 156 8.37 -4.91 -8.65
N ASP A 157 8.31 -4.24 -7.49
CA ASP A 157 7.48 -4.65 -6.36
C ASP A 157 6.00 -4.43 -6.67
N GLN A 158 5.27 -5.52 -6.96
CA GLN A 158 3.83 -5.45 -7.26
C GLN A 158 2.97 -5.17 -6.03
N THR A 159 3.53 -5.14 -4.80
CA THR A 159 2.77 -4.70 -3.62
C THR A 159 2.33 -3.24 -3.73
N LEU A 160 2.85 -2.47 -4.69
CA LEU A 160 2.27 -1.18 -5.07
C LEU A 160 0.75 -1.27 -5.37
N PHE A 161 0.27 -2.41 -5.87
CA PHE A 161 -1.15 -2.65 -6.18
C PHE A 161 -1.90 -3.38 -5.05
N ALA A 162 -1.22 -3.65 -3.92
CA ALA A 162 -1.75 -4.33 -2.74
C ALA A 162 -2.42 -3.35 -1.76
N TRP A 163 -3.39 -2.58 -2.25
CA TRP A 163 -4.21 -1.68 -1.44
C TRP A 163 -5.68 -2.10 -1.50
N ARG A 164 -6.47 -1.70 -0.50
CA ARG A 164 -7.92 -1.87 -0.50
C ARG A 164 -8.61 -0.57 -0.15
N GLY A 165 -9.76 -0.30 -0.77
CA GLY A 165 -10.49 0.93 -0.55
C GLY A 165 -11.99 0.73 -0.70
N LYS A 166 -12.78 1.65 -0.18
CA LYS A 166 -14.26 1.60 -0.20
C LYS A 166 -14.81 1.96 -1.58
N TYR A 167 -14.27 1.32 -2.62
CA TYR A 167 -14.63 1.52 -4.02
C TYR A 167 -15.23 0.21 -4.54
N ASN A 168 -16.33 0.32 -5.29
CA ASN A 168 -16.90 -0.86 -5.95
C ASN A 168 -15.98 -1.36 -7.08
N ASP A 169 -15.41 -0.41 -7.82
CA ASP A 169 -14.49 -0.62 -8.93
C ASP A 169 -13.46 0.52 -9.01
N SER A 170 -12.28 0.22 -9.56
CA SER A 170 -11.16 1.17 -9.71
C SER A 170 -10.16 0.69 -10.76
N GLY A 171 -9.21 1.56 -11.10
CA GLY A 171 -7.91 1.15 -11.63
C GLY A 171 -7.06 0.39 -10.60
N LEU A 172 -5.77 0.21 -10.88
CA LEU A 172 -4.81 -0.40 -9.97
C LEU A 172 -4.00 0.62 -9.17
N LEU A 173 -4.03 1.91 -9.51
CA LEU A 173 -3.40 2.93 -8.67
C LEU A 173 -4.33 3.36 -7.54
N ALA A 174 -3.80 3.36 -6.31
CA ALA A 174 -4.51 3.85 -5.13
C ALA A 174 -4.77 5.36 -5.20
N ASN A 175 -5.75 5.85 -4.43
CA ASN A 175 -6.06 7.28 -4.39
C ASN A 175 -5.31 8.01 -3.28
N SER A 176 -4.91 7.31 -2.21
CA SER A 176 -4.13 7.85 -1.11
C SER A 176 -3.43 6.75 -0.29
N PRO A 177 -2.43 7.08 0.56
CA PRO A 177 -1.80 6.12 1.46
C PRO A 177 -2.78 5.43 2.42
N SER A 178 -3.93 6.04 2.71
CA SER A 178 -4.98 5.44 3.55
C SER A 178 -5.53 4.13 2.98
N ASP A 179 -5.48 3.93 1.66
CA ASP A 179 -5.89 2.67 1.02
C ASP A 179 -4.94 1.50 1.40
N PHE A 180 -3.79 1.79 2.01
CA PHE A 180 -2.82 0.80 2.52
C PHE A 180 -2.93 0.57 4.03
N ALA A 181 -3.93 1.14 4.72
CA ALA A 181 -4.04 1.07 6.19
C ALA A 181 -4.09 -0.36 6.74
N ASP A 182 -4.73 -1.27 6.01
CA ASP A 182 -4.94 -2.67 6.41
C ASP A 182 -4.15 -3.63 5.51
N THR A 183 -2.98 -3.18 5.05
CA THR A 183 -2.04 -4.04 4.32
C THR A 183 -1.73 -5.28 5.16
N PRO A 184 -1.96 -6.52 4.64
CA PRO A 184 -1.62 -7.73 5.37
C PRO A 184 -0.10 -7.87 5.57
N SER A 185 0.34 -8.88 6.31
CA SER A 185 1.77 -9.18 6.40
C SER A 185 2.27 -9.69 5.04
N LEU A 186 2.91 -8.79 4.30
CA LEU A 186 3.46 -9.05 2.97
C LEU A 186 4.98 -9.15 3.03
N SER A 187 5.53 -9.98 2.16
CA SER A 187 6.94 -9.93 1.80
C SER A 187 7.12 -9.88 0.29
N LEU A 188 8.31 -9.44 -0.14
CA LEU A 188 8.68 -9.50 -1.54
C LEU A 188 8.54 -10.95 -2.01
N TRP A 189 7.81 -11.14 -3.10
CA TRP A 189 7.75 -12.41 -3.79
C TRP A 189 9.19 -12.83 -4.11
N ARG A 190 9.60 -14.02 -3.66
CA ARG A 190 10.88 -14.61 -4.09
C ARG A 190 10.67 -15.06 -5.54
N PRO A 191 11.11 -14.28 -6.54
CA PRO A 191 10.68 -14.51 -7.91
C PRO A 191 11.39 -15.75 -8.43
N ARG A 192 10.63 -16.76 -8.85
CA ARG A 192 11.14 -17.72 -9.83
C ARG A 192 11.33 -17.06 -11.21
N TYR A 193 10.59 -15.96 -11.46
CA TYR A 193 10.64 -15.13 -12.66
C TYR A 193 10.21 -13.69 -12.31
N LEU A 194 10.82 -12.68 -12.95
CA LEU A 194 10.44 -11.27 -12.83
C LEU A 194 9.67 -10.86 -14.10
N ALA A 195 8.42 -10.41 -13.93
CA ALA A 195 7.64 -9.86 -15.03
C ALA A 195 7.58 -8.33 -14.92
N PRO A 196 7.93 -7.57 -15.99
CA PRO A 196 7.81 -6.13 -15.96
C PRO A 196 6.33 -5.71 -15.95
N TYR A 197 6.05 -4.59 -15.30
CA TYR A 197 4.78 -3.88 -15.44
C TYR A 197 5.06 -2.43 -15.80
N HIS A 198 4.15 -1.79 -16.52
CA HIS A 198 4.28 -0.38 -16.89
C HIS A 198 2.93 0.23 -17.25
N MET A 199 2.80 1.53 -16.98
CA MET A 199 1.65 2.30 -17.43
C MET A 199 1.77 2.54 -18.94
N THR A 200 0.68 2.31 -19.67
CA THR A 200 0.53 2.68 -21.09
C THR A 200 -0.51 3.79 -21.24
N ASN A 201 -0.66 4.33 -22.45
CA ASN A 201 -1.74 5.27 -22.75
C ASN A 201 -3.14 4.64 -22.78
N VAL A 202 -3.25 3.33 -22.57
CA VAL A 202 -4.53 2.61 -22.46
C VAL A 202 -4.79 2.20 -21.01
N GLY A 203 -3.75 1.76 -20.29
CA GLY A 203 -3.87 1.29 -18.91
C GLY A 203 -2.59 0.65 -18.39
N LEU A 204 -2.64 0.09 -17.20
CA LEU A 204 -1.52 -0.61 -16.60
C LEU A 204 -1.36 -1.99 -17.23
N SER A 205 -0.26 -2.21 -17.93
CA SER A 205 0.12 -3.53 -18.43
C SER A 205 0.86 -4.28 -17.33
N LEU A 206 0.35 -5.44 -16.95
CA LEU A 206 0.99 -6.34 -15.99
C LEU A 206 0.74 -7.81 -16.34
N GLN A 207 1.63 -8.67 -15.87
CA GLN A 207 1.44 -10.11 -15.91
C GLN A 207 1.04 -10.60 -14.52
N VAL A 208 -0.03 -11.39 -14.46
CA VAL A 208 -0.61 -11.96 -13.23
C VAL A 208 -0.71 -13.48 -13.34
N LEU A 209 -0.92 -14.15 -12.21
CA LEU A 209 -1.36 -15.55 -12.21
C LEU A 209 -2.90 -15.58 -12.26
N ASP A 210 -3.47 -16.29 -13.23
CA ASP A 210 -4.92 -16.48 -13.39
C ASP A 210 -5.35 -17.76 -12.64
N VAL A 211 -6.04 -17.59 -11.52
CA VAL A 211 -6.50 -18.72 -10.68
C VAL A 211 -7.87 -19.26 -11.11
N THR A 212 -8.56 -18.52 -11.99
CA THR A 212 -9.89 -18.86 -12.51
C THR A 212 -9.88 -19.83 -13.69
N GLU A 213 -8.70 -20.18 -14.23
CA GLU A 213 -8.44 -21.23 -15.23
C GLU A 213 -9.54 -21.33 -16.32
N ASP A 214 -9.50 -20.42 -17.30
CA ASP A 214 -10.47 -20.32 -18.41
C ASP A 214 -11.95 -20.25 -17.99
N ALA A 215 -12.22 -19.76 -16.77
CA ALA A 215 -13.55 -19.64 -16.17
C ALA A 215 -14.27 -20.98 -15.99
N ASP A 216 -13.55 -22.04 -15.56
CA ASP A 216 -14.16 -23.30 -15.12
C ASP A 216 -15.19 -23.04 -14.00
N PRO A 217 -16.50 -23.32 -14.22
CA PRO A 217 -17.55 -23.03 -13.26
C PRO A 217 -17.36 -23.74 -11.91
N ASP A 218 -16.82 -24.96 -11.89
CA ASP A 218 -16.60 -25.69 -10.64
C ASP A 218 -15.47 -25.03 -9.82
N ARG A 219 -14.39 -24.64 -10.49
CA ARG A 219 -13.32 -23.85 -9.89
C ARG A 219 -13.81 -22.50 -9.36
N MET A 220 -14.59 -21.76 -10.15
CA MET A 220 -15.17 -20.49 -9.71
C MET A 220 -16.06 -20.66 -8.46
N ARG A 221 -16.86 -21.73 -8.41
CA ARG A 221 -17.65 -22.08 -7.23
C ARG A 221 -16.80 -22.39 -6.00
N GLU A 222 -15.72 -23.16 -6.16
CA GLU A 222 -14.77 -23.45 -5.07
C GLU A 222 -14.20 -22.13 -4.51
N LEU A 223 -13.70 -21.26 -5.38
CA LEU A 223 -13.09 -19.98 -5.00
C LEU A 223 -14.09 -19.03 -4.33
N ALA A 224 -15.32 -18.94 -4.86
CA ALA A 224 -16.38 -18.14 -4.26
C ALA A 224 -16.82 -18.69 -2.90
N ALA A 225 -16.93 -20.01 -2.74
CA ALA A 225 -17.26 -20.66 -1.47
C ALA A 225 -16.19 -20.43 -0.40
N MET A 226 -14.93 -20.25 -0.82
CA MET A 226 -13.81 -19.86 0.05
C MET A 226 -13.77 -18.36 0.36
N GLY A 227 -14.65 -17.55 -0.24
CA GLY A 227 -14.64 -16.09 -0.08
C GLY A 227 -13.46 -15.40 -0.78
N LEU A 228 -12.88 -16.02 -1.81
CA LEU A 228 -11.75 -15.48 -2.58
C LEU A 228 -12.17 -14.64 -3.78
N MET A 229 -13.45 -14.67 -4.16
CA MET A 229 -14.01 -13.83 -5.21
C MET A 229 -15.49 -13.52 -4.92
N PRO A 230 -16.10 -12.52 -5.58
CA PRO A 230 -17.54 -12.28 -5.45
C PRO A 230 -18.34 -13.54 -5.81
N PRO A 231 -19.51 -13.79 -5.18
CA PRO A 231 -20.33 -14.97 -5.44
C PRO A 231 -21.12 -14.83 -6.75
N ILE A 232 -20.43 -14.47 -7.82
CA ILE A 232 -20.99 -14.20 -9.15
C ILE A 232 -20.25 -15.09 -10.14
N GLU A 233 -20.99 -16.01 -10.74
CA GLU A 233 -20.52 -16.85 -11.82
C GLU A 233 -20.59 -16.06 -13.14
N ASP A 234 -19.63 -15.16 -13.36
CA ASP A 234 -19.47 -14.44 -14.62
C ASP A 234 -18.07 -14.70 -15.16
N ALA A 235 -17.99 -15.35 -16.34
CA ALA A 235 -16.74 -15.69 -17.00
C ALA A 235 -15.87 -14.47 -17.38
N ARG A 236 -16.41 -13.25 -17.22
CA ARG A 236 -15.67 -11.99 -17.34
C ARG A 236 -14.85 -11.66 -16.10
N ILE A 237 -15.06 -12.34 -14.98
CA ILE A 237 -14.33 -12.12 -13.73
C ILE A 237 -13.11 -13.03 -13.67
N LEU A 238 -11.97 -12.41 -13.42
CA LEU A 238 -10.66 -13.02 -13.26
C LEU A 238 -10.19 -12.82 -11.81
N LEU A 239 -9.85 -13.91 -11.11
CA LEU A 239 -9.09 -13.82 -9.86
C LEU A 239 -7.59 -13.81 -10.21
N ALA A 240 -7.03 -12.61 -10.25
CA ALA A 240 -5.62 -12.38 -10.56
C ALA A 240 -4.79 -12.32 -9.30
N VAL A 241 -3.73 -13.13 -9.21
CA VAL A 241 -2.76 -13.04 -8.11
C VAL A 241 -1.59 -12.18 -8.54
N ILE A 242 -1.33 -11.10 -7.78
CA ILE A 242 -0.17 -10.25 -7.97
C ILE A 242 1.07 -10.88 -7.34
N GLN A 243 2.24 -10.53 -7.85
CA GLN A 243 3.53 -11.11 -7.43
C GLN A 243 4.00 -10.57 -6.07
N CYS A 244 3.33 -10.98 -5.00
CA CYS A 244 3.75 -10.76 -3.61
C CYS A 244 3.39 -11.96 -2.72
N ASN A 245 4.23 -12.25 -1.74
CA ASN A 245 3.97 -13.29 -0.76
C ASN A 245 3.08 -12.73 0.35
N ILE A 246 2.04 -13.48 0.72
CA ILE A 246 1.25 -13.20 1.93
C ILE A 246 1.57 -14.26 3.00
N HIS A 247 1.89 -13.79 4.20
CA HIS A 247 2.14 -14.66 5.35
C HIS A 247 0.84 -14.87 6.11
N ILE A 248 0.29 -16.08 6.01
CA ILE A 248 -0.93 -16.49 6.71
C ILE A 248 -0.51 -17.02 8.08
N ASN A 249 -1.09 -16.47 9.16
CA ASN A 249 -0.87 -16.94 10.54
C ASN A 249 0.62 -17.00 11.00
N GLY A 250 1.53 -16.31 10.32
CA GLY A 250 2.96 -16.34 10.65
C GLY A 250 3.71 -17.59 10.16
N GLU A 251 3.07 -18.44 9.35
CA GLU A 251 3.75 -19.58 8.71
C GLU A 251 4.62 -19.07 7.54
N GLU A 252 5.92 -19.37 7.57
CA GLU A 252 6.89 -18.96 6.54
C GLU A 252 7.07 -20.02 5.44
N ASP A 253 6.68 -21.26 5.68
CA ASP A 253 7.10 -22.40 4.85
C ASP A 253 6.34 -22.51 3.51
N GLU A 254 5.07 -22.07 3.45
CA GLU A 254 4.30 -22.01 2.20
C GLU A 254 3.49 -20.71 2.08
N PRO A 255 4.12 -19.59 1.63
CA PRO A 255 3.40 -18.34 1.48
C PRO A 255 2.30 -18.47 0.41
N GLY A 256 1.12 -17.94 0.73
CA GLY A 256 0.05 -17.77 -0.25
C GLY A 256 0.31 -16.60 -1.20
N GLY A 257 -0.67 -16.31 -2.05
CA GLY A 257 -0.68 -15.19 -2.97
C GLY A 257 -1.74 -14.16 -2.60
N LEU A 258 -1.52 -12.90 -2.97
CA LEU A 258 -2.52 -11.86 -2.83
C LEU A 258 -3.34 -11.75 -4.13
N GLY A 259 -4.60 -12.15 -4.07
CA GLY A 259 -5.56 -12.07 -5.16
C GLY A 259 -6.31 -10.74 -5.20
N ILE A 260 -6.52 -10.25 -6.42
CA ILE A 260 -7.41 -9.14 -6.77
C ILE A 260 -8.41 -9.62 -7.83
N CYS A 261 -9.64 -9.10 -7.77
CA CYS A 261 -10.65 -9.43 -8.77
C CYS A 261 -10.64 -8.41 -9.90
N LEU A 262 -10.61 -8.90 -11.13
CA LEU A 262 -10.60 -8.10 -12.35
C LEU A 262 -11.81 -8.47 -13.21
N GLU A 263 -12.63 -7.49 -13.59
CA GLU A 263 -13.73 -7.69 -14.53
C GLU A 263 -13.31 -7.24 -15.93
N MET A 264 -13.52 -8.08 -16.94
CA MET A 264 -13.25 -7.78 -18.34
C MET A 264 -14.12 -6.62 -18.82
N VAL A 265 -13.51 -5.64 -19.49
CA VAL A 265 -14.21 -4.51 -20.08
C VAL A 265 -14.37 -4.73 -21.59
N ASP A 266 -15.63 -4.87 -22.02
CA ASP A 266 -15.98 -5.04 -23.44
C ASP A 266 -15.32 -3.97 -24.33
N ALA A 267 -14.89 -4.37 -25.54
CA ALA A 267 -14.24 -3.50 -26.51
C ALA A 267 -12.90 -2.88 -26.08
N SER A 268 -12.32 -3.34 -24.96
CA SER A 268 -10.94 -3.01 -24.59
C SER A 268 -10.05 -4.22 -24.85
N PHE A 269 -9.27 -4.16 -25.93
CA PHE A 269 -8.18 -5.10 -26.14
C PHE A 269 -7.02 -4.44 -26.90
N ARG A 270 -5.81 -4.89 -26.61
CA ARG A 270 -4.58 -4.51 -27.33
C ARG A 270 -4.01 -5.76 -27.96
N SER A 271 -3.48 -5.67 -29.18
CA SER A 271 -2.62 -6.74 -29.72
C SER A 271 -1.19 -6.54 -29.21
N ILE A 272 -0.65 -7.54 -28.51
CA ILE A 272 0.77 -7.61 -28.14
C ILE A 272 1.35 -8.81 -28.89
N SER A 273 2.27 -8.55 -29.82
CA SER A 273 2.90 -9.59 -30.65
C SER A 273 1.90 -10.51 -31.38
N GLY A 274 0.74 -9.97 -31.78
CA GLY A 274 -0.33 -10.73 -32.45
C GLY A 274 -1.34 -11.37 -31.48
N THR A 275 -1.04 -11.44 -30.18
CA THR A 275 -1.94 -11.98 -29.17
C THR A 275 -2.89 -10.89 -28.64
N PRO A 276 -4.21 -11.11 -28.62
CA PRO A 276 -5.14 -10.19 -28.00
C PRO A 276 -4.97 -10.22 -26.47
N VAL A 277 -4.72 -9.05 -25.89
CA VAL A 277 -4.69 -8.80 -24.45
C VAL A 277 -5.93 -8.01 -24.10
N TRP A 278 -6.82 -8.61 -23.30
CA TRP A 278 -8.05 -7.97 -22.86
C TRP A 278 -7.79 -6.89 -21.81
N GLY A 279 -8.61 -5.85 -21.87
CA GLY A 279 -8.67 -4.82 -20.87
C GLY A 279 -9.63 -5.21 -19.74
N TYR A 280 -9.24 -4.84 -18.53
CA TYR A 280 -9.92 -5.17 -17.29
C TYR A 280 -10.10 -3.93 -16.43
N ARG A 281 -10.96 -4.04 -15.43
CA ARG A 281 -11.07 -3.10 -14.32
C ARG A 281 -11.04 -3.86 -13.01
N ARG A 282 -10.40 -3.29 -11.98
CA ARG A 282 -10.43 -3.90 -10.66
C ARG A 282 -11.83 -3.73 -10.08
N ILE A 283 -12.39 -4.80 -9.55
CA ILE A 283 -13.65 -4.82 -8.81
C ILE A 283 -13.40 -5.36 -7.41
N TRP A 284 -14.39 -5.22 -6.53
CA TRP A 284 -14.32 -5.75 -5.17
C TRP A 284 -13.10 -5.20 -4.40
N CYS A 285 -12.87 -3.90 -4.57
CA CYS A 285 -11.63 -3.24 -4.14
C CYS A 285 -11.49 -3.11 -2.62
N ASP A 286 -12.53 -3.39 -1.85
CA ASP A 286 -12.52 -3.36 -0.38
C ASP A 286 -12.03 -4.68 0.25
N HIS A 287 -11.76 -5.70 -0.58
CA HIS A 287 -11.31 -7.02 -0.17
C HIS A 287 -9.91 -7.35 -0.71
N PHE A 288 -9.21 -8.20 0.04
CA PHE A 288 -8.07 -8.96 -0.43
C PHE A 288 -8.41 -10.44 -0.40
N SER A 289 -7.96 -11.17 -1.40
CA SER A 289 -8.12 -12.62 -1.44
C SER A 289 -6.79 -13.27 -1.09
N THR A 290 -6.72 -13.92 0.06
CA THR A 290 -5.55 -14.70 0.44
C THR A 290 -5.62 -16.05 -0.27
N VAL A 291 -4.92 -16.19 -1.39
CA VAL A 291 -4.97 -17.39 -2.24
C VAL A 291 -3.98 -18.44 -1.73
N PRO A 292 -4.43 -19.64 -1.33
CA PRO A 292 -3.54 -20.73 -0.93
C PRO A 292 -2.54 -21.17 -2.00
N ALA A 293 -1.35 -21.61 -1.58
CA ALA A 293 -0.27 -22.06 -2.46
C ALA A 293 -0.69 -23.15 -3.46
N LYS A 294 -1.60 -24.07 -3.07
CA LYS A 294 -2.13 -25.13 -3.95
C LYS A 294 -2.74 -24.60 -5.26
N PHE A 295 -3.29 -23.39 -5.24
CA PHE A 295 -3.90 -22.79 -6.42
C PHE A 295 -2.88 -22.02 -7.27
N LEU A 296 -1.71 -21.71 -6.73
CA LEU A 296 -0.67 -20.95 -7.41
C LEU A 296 0.25 -21.84 -8.25
N SER A 297 0.45 -23.10 -7.84
CA SER A 297 1.34 -24.03 -8.54
C SER A 297 0.87 -24.39 -9.94
N GLU A 298 -0.43 -24.34 -10.20
CA GLU A 298 -1.07 -24.73 -11.45
C GLU A 298 -1.57 -23.52 -12.26
N ALA A 299 -1.59 -22.32 -11.67
CA ALA A 299 -2.14 -21.12 -12.31
C ALA A 299 -1.26 -20.67 -13.49
N PRO A 300 -1.83 -20.50 -14.70
CA PRO A 300 -1.10 -19.94 -15.83
C PRO A 300 -0.82 -18.45 -15.63
N PHE A 301 0.28 -17.98 -16.22
CA PHE A 301 0.53 -16.55 -16.37
C PHE A 301 -0.38 -15.96 -17.44
N LYS A 302 -0.92 -14.76 -17.17
CA LYS A 302 -1.79 -14.03 -18.07
C LYS A 302 -1.35 -12.57 -18.13
N ASP A 303 -1.14 -12.09 -19.35
CA ASP A 303 -0.96 -10.66 -19.59
C ASP A 303 -2.32 -9.99 -19.53
N VAL A 304 -2.42 -8.93 -18.72
CA VAL A 304 -3.64 -8.15 -18.56
C VAL A 304 -3.34 -6.67 -18.70
N LEU A 305 -4.35 -5.92 -19.14
CA LEU A 305 -4.32 -4.47 -19.21
C LEU A 305 -5.40 -3.91 -18.29
N VAL A 306 -5.04 -3.23 -17.20
CA VAL A 306 -6.05 -2.68 -16.28
C VAL A 306 -6.26 -1.20 -16.53
N LEU A 307 -7.51 -0.82 -16.81
CA LEU A 307 -7.93 0.54 -17.12
C LEU A 307 -7.97 1.40 -15.85
N GLU A 308 -7.19 2.47 -15.84
CA GLU A 308 -7.36 3.55 -14.86
C GLU A 308 -8.66 4.33 -15.09
N ASP A 309 -9.19 4.96 -14.04
CA ASP A 309 -10.53 5.56 -14.01
C ASP A 309 -10.79 6.52 -15.16
N THR A 310 -9.79 7.32 -15.56
CA THR A 310 -9.92 8.26 -16.67
C THR A 310 -10.07 7.55 -18.03
N HIS A 311 -9.39 6.42 -18.22
CA HIS A 311 -9.47 5.64 -19.46
C HIS A 311 -10.82 4.90 -19.56
N ASP A 312 -11.28 4.33 -18.45
CA ASP A 312 -12.59 3.68 -18.36
C ASP A 312 -13.74 4.67 -18.61
N GLN A 313 -13.69 5.86 -17.99
CA GLN A 313 -14.68 6.92 -18.23
C GLN A 313 -14.74 7.35 -19.71
N LEU A 314 -13.58 7.52 -20.35
CA LEU A 314 -13.51 7.85 -21.76
C LEU A 314 -14.10 6.74 -22.62
N LEU A 315 -13.76 5.48 -22.38
CA LEU A 315 -14.29 4.34 -23.12
C LEU A 315 -15.81 4.24 -23.00
N ARG A 316 -16.36 4.42 -21.78
CA ARG A 316 -17.81 4.43 -21.55
C ARG A 316 -18.53 5.55 -22.28
N SER A 317 -17.91 6.73 -22.35
CA SER A 317 -18.49 7.88 -23.06
C SER A 317 -18.70 7.64 -24.55
N VAL A 318 -17.87 6.78 -25.15
CA VAL A 318 -17.92 6.43 -26.58
C VAL A 318 -18.80 5.21 -26.84
N THR A 319 -18.78 4.22 -25.94
CA THR A 319 -19.47 2.93 -26.15
C THR A 319 -20.92 2.91 -25.68
N GLY A 320 -21.34 3.84 -24.82
CA GLY A 320 -22.70 3.91 -24.28
C GLY A 320 -23.06 2.75 -23.33
N LYS A 321 -22.12 1.85 -23.02
CA LYS A 321 -22.33 0.72 -22.10
C LYS A 321 -22.01 1.16 -20.67
N SER A 322 -23.02 1.13 -19.80
CA SER A 322 -22.80 1.08 -18.35
C SER A 322 -22.54 -0.37 -17.94
N THR A 323 -21.35 -0.69 -17.44
CA THR A 323 -21.11 -1.99 -16.77
C THR A 323 -22.18 -2.21 -15.71
N ILE A 324 -22.68 -3.45 -15.62
CA ILE A 324 -23.60 -3.87 -14.57
C ILE A 324 -22.89 -3.57 -13.25
N ARG A 325 -23.32 -2.52 -12.55
CA ARG A 325 -22.75 -2.22 -11.23
C ARG A 325 -23.12 -3.39 -10.33
N LEU A 326 -22.12 -3.89 -9.60
CA LEU A 326 -22.30 -4.72 -8.42
C LEU A 326 -22.97 -3.90 -7.30
N GLN A 327 -24.15 -3.34 -7.56
CA GLN A 327 -24.98 -2.66 -6.57
C GLN A 327 -25.69 -3.74 -5.75
N GLY A 328 -25.07 -4.19 -4.67
CA GLY A 328 -25.74 -5.13 -3.77
C GLY A 328 -25.03 -5.52 -2.47
N TYR A 329 -23.70 -5.40 -2.34
CA TYR A 329 -23.01 -6.14 -1.28
C TYR A 329 -22.48 -5.32 -0.08
N HIS A 330 -22.72 -4.01 -0.02
CA HIS A 330 -22.30 -3.18 1.13
C HIS A 330 -23.42 -2.92 2.15
N THR A 331 -24.18 -3.95 2.53
CA THR A 331 -25.06 -3.83 3.70
C THR A 331 -25.16 -5.15 4.45
N ARG A 332 -24.17 -5.41 5.31
CA ARG A 332 -24.29 -6.12 6.60
C ARG A 332 -22.90 -6.48 7.14
N MET A 333 -22.26 -5.52 7.80
CA MET A 333 -21.39 -5.80 8.95
C MET A 333 -21.49 -4.59 9.90
N THR A 334 -22.45 -4.68 10.82
CA THR A 334 -22.50 -3.93 12.08
C THR A 334 -21.99 -4.82 13.19
#